data_AF-A0A1X0E959-F1
#
_entry.id   AF-A0A1X0E959-F1
#
_cell.length_a   1.000
_cell.length_b   1.000
_cell.length_c   1.000
_cell.angle_alpha   90.00
_cell.angle_beta   90.00
_cell.angle_gamma   90.00
#
_symmetry.space_group_name_H-M   'P 1'
#
loop_
_entity.id
_entity.type
_entity.pdbx_description
1 polymer ?
#
loop_
_entity_poly.entity_id
_entity_poly.type
_entity_poly.pdbx_seq_one_letter_code
_entity_poly.pdbx_strand_id
1 'polypeptide(L)'
;MLGPAALGTAALLTLHPVLTAPAAQADWDWGIEPAEPMAAVSTPAGLDLGDLMELAQAWVAQLDPTTSGLFSAAIDAVLALPGPNQSLDAPAWLDQFIYGPLHEWITSPFGELSVGLINAPFVALFGRDLIGDGIDGFDGVNTSVFGQWGWFGDAGDGGLLFGNGGAGAAGLDGAGGAGGDAGFFGHGGVGGLGAAGATGGDGGAGGWFLGIGGAGGSGGAGGLGADGGDGGNGGAGGWLMGTGGVGGAGGDGGAGGVDVAAGNGGAGGDGGAGGLLLGRGGDGGIGGEGGVGGFGGAGGWLGAAGISAAPYVANTQWVSYQDGTSLRVYPTETGRTEAGEPGTLRQGEHAWSEVVKRNPDADTPGMREQFLCHWQFAEFIQPGKTSWNLEPWRPVVSTLSLLANGCNPGGAEEPF
;
A
#
# COMPACT_ATOMS: atom_id res chain seq x y z
N MET A 1 65.88 29.80 -30.91
CA MET A 1 66.98 29.08 -31.60
C MET A 1 67.24 27.79 -30.85
N LEU A 2 67.18 26.68 -31.58
CA LEU A 2 67.97 25.43 -31.42
C LEU A 2 67.89 24.64 -30.09
N GLY A 3 67.40 23.39 -30.20
CA GLY A 3 67.86 22.26 -29.35
C GLY A 3 69.29 21.82 -29.72
N PRO A 4 69.94 20.91 -28.95
CA PRO A 4 69.69 19.44 -29.00
C PRO A 4 69.77 18.72 -27.60
N ALA A 5 69.06 17.60 -27.34
CA ALA A 5 69.44 16.16 -27.42
C ALA A 5 70.74 15.77 -26.66
N ALA A 6 70.90 14.70 -25.87
CA ALA A 6 70.12 13.50 -25.48
C ALA A 6 70.81 12.77 -24.28
N LEU A 7 70.21 11.64 -23.83
CA LEU A 7 70.64 10.59 -22.86
C LEU A 7 70.34 10.89 -21.38
N GLY A 8 69.63 10.07 -20.60
CA GLY A 8 69.06 8.73 -20.77
C GLY A 8 69.17 7.97 -19.45
N THR A 9 68.06 7.75 -18.74
CA THR A 9 67.88 6.66 -17.75
C THR A 9 66.38 6.43 -17.55
N ALA A 10 65.93 5.21 -17.84
CA ALA A 10 64.56 4.76 -17.68
C ALA A 10 64.22 4.51 -16.20
N ALA A 11 63.11 5.06 -15.73
CA ALA A 11 62.41 4.60 -14.54
C ALA A 11 60.96 4.32 -14.95
N LEU A 12 60.58 3.04 -14.91
CA LEU A 12 59.19 2.60 -15.00
C LEU A 12 58.45 3.16 -13.77
N LEU A 13 57.53 4.08 -14.00
CA LEU A 13 56.43 4.36 -13.06
C LEU A 13 55.16 4.54 -13.88
N THR A 14 54.20 3.66 -13.62
CA THR A 14 52.91 3.57 -14.27
C THR A 14 52.07 4.81 -13.98
N LEU A 15 51.79 5.60 -15.02
CA LEU A 15 50.77 6.65 -14.98
C LEU A 15 49.40 5.99 -14.83
N HIS A 16 48.70 6.30 -13.75
CA HIS A 16 47.27 6.07 -13.60
C HIS A 16 46.52 7.19 -14.33
N PRO A 17 45.72 6.91 -15.38
CA PRO A 17 44.74 7.86 -15.85
C PRO A 17 43.44 7.69 -15.06
N VAL A 18 42.99 8.84 -14.56
CA VAL A 18 41.64 9.25 -14.15
C VAL A 18 40.53 8.33 -14.69
N LEU A 19 39.70 7.82 -13.79
CA LEU A 19 38.45 7.13 -14.06
C LEU A 19 37.51 8.02 -14.91
N THR A 20 37.44 7.75 -16.20
CA THR A 20 36.27 8.08 -17.01
C THR A 20 35.22 6.99 -16.78
N ALA A 21 34.01 7.38 -16.36
CA ALA A 21 32.88 6.47 -16.32
C ALA A 21 32.68 5.83 -17.71
N PRO A 22 32.57 4.50 -17.83
CA PRO A 22 32.37 3.87 -19.13
C PRO A 22 30.94 4.16 -19.62
N ALA A 23 30.84 4.50 -20.90
CA ALA A 23 29.57 4.54 -21.62
C ALA A 23 28.97 3.12 -21.68
N ALA A 24 27.66 3.00 -21.47
CA ALA A 24 26.93 1.77 -21.68
C ALA A 24 27.11 1.29 -23.13
N GLN A 25 27.79 0.16 -23.30
CA GLN A 25 27.87 -0.62 -24.51
C GLN A 25 27.50 -2.04 -24.10
N ALA A 26 26.38 -2.54 -24.62
CA ALA A 26 26.01 -3.95 -24.53
C ALA A 26 26.55 -4.64 -25.79
N ASP A 27 27.71 -5.27 -25.67
CA ASP A 27 28.26 -6.22 -26.63
C ASP A 27 28.36 -7.60 -25.98
N TRP A 28 27.32 -8.43 -26.14
CA TRP A 28 27.36 -9.82 -25.68
C TRP A 28 27.45 -10.77 -26.88
N ASP A 29 28.67 -11.24 -27.14
CA ASP A 29 28.96 -12.39 -28.01
C ASP A 29 28.58 -13.68 -27.25
N TRP A 30 27.40 -14.23 -27.53
CA TRP A 30 26.90 -15.44 -26.87
C TRP A 30 27.55 -16.69 -27.47
N GLY A 31 28.46 -17.32 -26.73
CA GLY A 31 29.01 -18.65 -27.04
C GLY A 31 28.02 -19.81 -26.87
N ILE A 32 26.76 -19.65 -27.26
CA ILE A 32 25.77 -20.74 -27.36
C ILE A 32 25.29 -20.75 -28.81
N GLU A 33 25.58 -21.82 -29.55
CA GLU A 33 25.10 -22.00 -30.92
C GLU A 33 23.62 -22.41 -30.90
N PRO A 34 22.67 -21.55 -31.33
CA PRO A 34 21.23 -21.84 -31.28
C PRO A 34 20.76 -22.91 -32.29
N ALA A 35 21.67 -23.50 -33.05
CA ALA A 35 21.36 -24.35 -34.19
C ALA A 35 20.90 -25.77 -33.82
N GLU A 36 21.35 -26.33 -32.69
CA GLU A 36 21.09 -27.74 -32.35
C GLU A 36 19.67 -28.01 -31.78
N PRO A 37 19.10 -27.23 -30.84
CA PRO A 37 17.75 -27.51 -30.33
C PRO A 37 16.63 -27.12 -31.32
N MET A 38 16.92 -26.24 -32.28
CA MET A 38 15.99 -25.84 -33.36
C MET A 38 15.94 -26.87 -34.50
N ALA A 39 17.03 -27.63 -34.74
CA ALA A 39 17.09 -28.65 -35.77
C ALA A 39 16.21 -29.89 -35.45
N ALA A 40 15.86 -30.09 -34.18
CA ALA A 40 14.96 -31.16 -33.74
C ALA A 40 13.48 -30.90 -34.12
N VAL A 41 13.11 -29.69 -34.53
CA VAL A 41 11.70 -29.26 -34.73
C VAL A 41 11.45 -28.70 -36.14
N SER A 42 12.15 -29.23 -37.15
CA SER A 42 11.81 -28.94 -38.56
C SER A 42 11.06 -30.14 -39.18
N THR A 43 9.74 -30.20 -38.99
CA THR A 43 8.88 -31.08 -39.80
C THR A 43 7.87 -30.25 -40.62
N PRO A 44 7.57 -30.61 -41.88
CA PRO A 44 6.67 -29.85 -42.73
C PRO A 44 5.17 -29.92 -42.33
N ALA A 45 4.83 -30.58 -41.23
CA ALA A 45 3.45 -30.95 -40.88
C ALA A 45 2.77 -30.03 -39.85
N GLY A 46 3.47 -29.01 -39.33
CA GLY A 46 2.95 -28.16 -38.25
C GLY A 46 3.13 -28.80 -36.87
N LEU A 47 3.15 -27.96 -35.83
CA LEU A 47 3.45 -28.35 -34.45
C LEU A 47 2.23 -28.98 -33.76
N ASP A 48 2.38 -30.21 -33.27
CA ASP A 48 1.45 -30.92 -32.39
C ASP A 48 1.76 -30.59 -30.91
N LEU A 49 0.74 -30.70 -30.04
CA LEU A 49 0.90 -30.63 -28.59
C LEU A 49 1.90 -31.69 -28.06
N GLY A 50 2.01 -32.83 -28.73
CA GLY A 50 3.03 -33.86 -28.49
C GLY A 50 4.45 -33.37 -28.78
N ASP A 51 4.66 -32.66 -29.90
CA ASP A 51 5.96 -32.10 -30.30
C ASP A 51 6.38 -30.95 -29.36
N LEU A 52 5.40 -30.15 -28.92
CA LEU A 52 5.60 -29.10 -27.92
C LEU A 52 5.93 -29.68 -26.54
N MET A 53 5.38 -30.85 -26.18
CA MET A 53 5.70 -31.54 -24.94
C MET A 53 7.09 -32.19 -24.96
N GLU A 54 7.56 -32.71 -26.10
CA GLU A 54 8.93 -33.21 -26.24
C GLU A 54 9.95 -32.06 -26.18
N LEU A 55 9.66 -30.92 -26.81
CA LEU A 55 10.48 -29.72 -26.71
C LEU A 55 10.54 -29.22 -25.26
N ALA A 56 9.39 -29.15 -24.57
CA ALA A 56 9.34 -28.78 -23.16
C ALA A 56 10.13 -29.77 -22.28
N GLN A 57 10.06 -31.07 -22.53
CA GLN A 57 10.82 -32.08 -21.78
C GLN A 57 12.34 -32.00 -22.03
N ALA A 58 12.75 -31.74 -23.28
CA ALA A 58 14.17 -31.54 -23.64
C ALA A 58 14.76 -30.27 -23.00
N TRP A 59 13.93 -29.26 -22.75
CA TRP A 59 14.29 -28.04 -22.02
C TRP A 59 14.25 -28.23 -20.49
N VAL A 60 13.27 -28.95 -19.96
CA VAL A 60 13.18 -29.30 -18.52
C VAL A 60 14.36 -30.16 -18.07
N ALA A 61 14.85 -31.06 -18.93
CA ALA A 61 16.03 -31.87 -18.65
C ALA A 61 17.34 -31.04 -18.57
N GLN A 62 17.32 -29.77 -18.99
CA GLN A 62 18.46 -28.84 -18.91
C GLN A 62 18.40 -27.93 -17.67
N LEU A 63 17.34 -28.00 -16.87
CA LEU A 63 17.22 -27.22 -15.62
C LEU A 63 18.01 -27.89 -14.49
N ASP A 64 18.90 -27.12 -13.85
CA ASP A 64 19.65 -27.54 -12.66
C ASP A 64 18.69 -27.91 -11.51
N PRO A 65 18.87 -29.05 -10.82
CA PRO A 65 18.04 -29.52 -9.70
C PRO A 65 17.87 -28.52 -8.54
N THR A 66 18.65 -27.43 -8.47
CA THR A 66 18.46 -26.34 -7.50
C THR A 66 17.19 -25.51 -7.71
N THR A 67 16.66 -25.42 -8.94
CA THR A 67 15.38 -24.72 -9.22
C THR A 67 14.14 -25.50 -8.75
N SER A 68 14.26 -26.81 -8.56
CA SER A 68 13.19 -27.65 -8.00
C SER A 68 12.96 -27.44 -6.49
N GLY A 69 13.93 -26.84 -5.79
CA GLY A 69 13.86 -26.54 -4.36
C GLY A 69 12.86 -25.44 -4.00
N LEU A 70 12.66 -24.46 -4.88
CA LEU A 70 11.71 -23.35 -4.67
C LEU A 70 10.26 -23.84 -4.67
N PHE A 71 9.91 -24.72 -5.62
CA PHE A 71 8.57 -25.32 -5.69
C PHE A 71 8.30 -26.29 -4.54
N SER A 72 9.29 -27.10 -4.13
CA SER A 72 9.12 -28.01 -2.99
C SER A 72 9.03 -27.27 -1.65
N ALA A 73 9.79 -26.19 -1.46
CA ALA A 73 9.73 -25.38 -0.24
C ALA A 73 8.40 -24.61 -0.11
N ALA A 74 7.86 -24.11 -1.23
CA ALA A 74 6.53 -23.51 -1.27
C ALA A 74 5.44 -24.54 -0.93
N ILE A 75 5.53 -25.77 -1.45
CA ILE A 75 4.59 -26.85 -1.12
C ILE A 75 4.69 -27.26 0.36
N ASP A 76 5.89 -27.42 0.90
CA ASP A 76 6.11 -27.78 2.31
C ASP A 76 5.64 -26.67 3.26
N ALA A 77 5.77 -25.40 2.88
CA ALA A 77 5.27 -24.25 3.64
C ALA A 77 3.76 -24.06 3.55
N VAL A 78 3.14 -24.31 2.39
CA VAL A 78 1.67 -24.31 2.19
C VAL A 78 1.01 -25.43 3.02
N LEU A 79 1.70 -26.55 3.21
CA LEU A 79 1.24 -27.66 4.06
C LEU A 79 1.49 -27.44 5.56
N ALA A 80 2.32 -26.46 5.93
CA ALA A 80 2.53 -26.02 7.30
C ALA A 80 1.44 -25.01 7.73
N LEU A 81 0.19 -25.49 7.82
CA LEU A 81 -0.92 -24.69 8.34
C LEU A 81 -0.57 -24.21 9.77
N PRO A 82 -0.76 -22.93 10.11
CA PRO A 82 -0.52 -22.46 11.47
C PRO A 82 -1.35 -23.26 12.46
N GLY A 83 -0.71 -23.65 13.56
CA GLY A 83 -1.38 -24.35 14.65
C GLY A 83 -2.55 -23.51 15.21
N PRO A 84 -3.48 -24.13 15.95
CA PRO A 84 -4.77 -23.56 16.35
C PRO A 84 -4.75 -22.26 17.20
N ASN A 85 -3.57 -21.69 17.49
CA ASN A 85 -3.38 -20.49 18.31
C ASN A 85 -2.60 -19.37 17.61
N GLN A 86 -2.39 -19.43 16.29
CA GLN A 86 -1.80 -18.32 15.53
C GLN A 86 -2.85 -17.68 14.62
N SER A 87 -2.93 -16.35 14.66
CA SER A 87 -3.74 -15.58 13.72
C SER A 87 -3.13 -15.70 12.32
N LEU A 88 -3.93 -16.14 11.36
CA LEU A 88 -3.57 -16.11 9.95
C LEU A 88 -3.72 -14.69 9.42
N ASP A 89 -2.59 -14.01 9.18
CA ASP A 89 -2.57 -12.86 8.29
C ASP A 89 -2.56 -13.37 6.85
N ALA A 90 -3.76 -13.65 6.32
CA ALA A 90 -3.94 -14.25 5.01
C ALA A 90 -3.30 -13.43 3.87
N PRO A 91 -3.38 -12.07 3.87
CA PRO A 91 -2.60 -11.25 2.95
C PRO A 91 -1.09 -11.45 3.04
N ALA A 92 -0.50 -11.39 4.24
CA ALA A 92 0.95 -11.56 4.41
C ALA A 92 1.42 -12.99 4.05
N TRP A 93 0.59 -13.99 4.33
CA TRP A 93 0.86 -15.37 3.94
C TRP A 93 0.85 -15.56 2.42
N LEU A 94 -0.15 -15.00 1.74
CA LEU A 94 -0.22 -15.02 0.28
C LEU A 94 1.01 -14.34 -0.33
N ASP A 95 1.36 -13.18 0.22
CA ASP A 95 2.48 -12.38 -0.26
C ASP A 95 3.81 -13.14 -0.12
N GLN A 96 4.08 -13.66 1.08
CA GLN A 96 5.33 -14.34 1.40
C GLN A 96 5.52 -15.67 0.66
N PHE A 97 4.46 -16.45 0.47
CA PHE A 97 4.58 -17.84 0.03
C PHE A 97 4.11 -18.11 -1.40
N ILE A 98 3.35 -17.20 -2.00
CA ILE A 98 2.85 -17.33 -3.37
C ILE A 98 3.34 -16.16 -4.22
N TYR A 99 3.12 -14.93 -3.79
CA TYR A 99 3.37 -13.75 -4.61
C TYR A 99 4.88 -13.47 -4.78
N GLY A 100 5.61 -13.30 -3.68
CA GLY A 100 7.04 -12.99 -3.67
C GLY A 100 7.90 -13.96 -4.50
N PRO A 101 7.77 -15.28 -4.32
CA PRO A 101 8.54 -16.25 -5.12
C PRO A 101 8.24 -16.21 -6.63
N LEU A 102 6.98 -15.99 -7.02
CA LEU A 102 6.60 -15.85 -8.43
C LEU A 102 7.14 -14.55 -9.03
N HIS A 103 7.06 -13.46 -8.27
CA HIS A 103 7.57 -12.16 -8.67
C HIS A 103 9.10 -12.19 -8.83
N GLU A 104 9.83 -12.79 -7.88
CA GLU A 104 11.29 -12.98 -7.97
C GLU A 104 11.69 -13.78 -9.23
N TRP A 105 10.94 -14.82 -9.58
CA TRP A 105 11.19 -15.59 -10.80
C TRP A 105 11.00 -14.76 -12.07
N ILE A 106 9.93 -13.95 -12.17
CA ILE A 106 9.64 -13.14 -13.37
C ILE A 106 10.71 -12.06 -13.59
N THR A 107 11.25 -11.49 -12.51
CA THR A 107 12.35 -10.51 -12.56
C THR A 107 13.74 -11.14 -12.73
N SER A 108 13.84 -12.47 -12.82
CA SER A 108 15.12 -13.17 -13.05
C SER A 108 15.52 -13.14 -14.54
N PRO A 109 16.81 -13.21 -14.89
CA PRO A 109 17.25 -13.21 -16.30
C PRO A 109 16.63 -14.32 -17.17
N PHE A 110 16.33 -15.47 -16.57
CA PHE A 110 15.64 -16.58 -17.25
C PHE A 110 14.14 -16.33 -17.38
N GLY A 111 13.54 -15.70 -16.38
CA GLY A 111 12.16 -15.20 -16.43
C GLY A 111 12.00 -14.21 -17.58
N GLU A 112 12.83 -13.18 -17.64
CA GLU A 112 12.81 -12.11 -18.65
C GLU A 112 12.83 -12.63 -20.10
N LEU A 113 13.68 -13.62 -20.41
CA LEU A 113 13.71 -14.25 -21.74
C LEU A 113 12.38 -14.95 -22.08
N SER A 114 11.84 -15.70 -21.11
CA SER A 114 10.65 -16.51 -21.29
C SER A 114 9.39 -15.64 -21.40
N VAL A 115 9.29 -14.61 -20.55
CA VAL A 115 8.16 -13.68 -20.56
C VAL A 115 8.18 -12.77 -21.77
N GLY A 116 9.36 -12.39 -22.30
CA GLY A 116 9.45 -11.56 -23.50
C GLY A 116 8.75 -12.16 -24.72
N LEU A 117 8.89 -13.48 -24.96
CA LEU A 117 8.19 -14.17 -26.05
C LEU A 117 6.68 -14.29 -25.79
N ILE A 118 6.31 -14.54 -24.53
CA ILE A 118 4.90 -14.66 -24.11
C ILE A 118 4.18 -13.30 -24.21
N ASN A 119 4.84 -12.21 -23.84
CA ASN A 119 4.27 -10.87 -23.76
C ASN A 119 4.18 -10.18 -25.11
N ALA A 120 5.06 -10.48 -26.07
CA ALA A 120 5.09 -9.83 -27.39
C ALA A 120 3.70 -9.66 -28.07
N PRO A 121 2.84 -10.70 -28.17
CA PRO A 121 1.49 -10.52 -28.72
C PRO A 121 0.60 -9.62 -27.85
N PHE A 122 0.77 -9.61 -26.53
CA PHE A 122 -0.02 -8.80 -25.61
C PHE A 122 0.39 -7.34 -25.63
N VAL A 123 1.70 -7.04 -25.70
CA VAL A 123 2.17 -5.67 -25.89
C VAL A 123 1.66 -5.10 -27.21
N ALA A 124 1.68 -5.89 -28.29
CA ALA A 124 1.18 -5.44 -29.59
C ALA A 124 -0.34 -5.17 -29.59
N LEU A 125 -1.13 -6.02 -28.90
CA LEU A 125 -2.59 -5.94 -28.91
C LEU A 125 -3.15 -5.01 -27.83
N PHE A 126 -2.56 -5.02 -26.64
CA PHE A 126 -3.08 -4.36 -25.44
C PHE A 126 -2.13 -3.31 -24.87
N GLY A 127 -0.90 -3.19 -25.37
CA GLY A 127 0.04 -2.14 -24.95
C GLY A 127 0.67 -2.37 -23.58
N ARG A 128 0.50 -3.57 -23.02
CA ARG A 128 1.05 -4.00 -21.74
C ARG A 128 1.29 -5.50 -21.76
N ASP A 129 2.07 -5.96 -20.78
CA ASP A 129 2.45 -7.35 -20.66
C ASP A 129 1.28 -8.26 -20.26
N LEU A 130 1.40 -9.55 -20.55
CA LEU A 130 0.53 -10.55 -19.90
C LEU A 130 1.06 -10.84 -18.49
N ILE A 131 2.39 -10.98 -18.38
CA ILE A 131 3.11 -11.29 -17.14
C ILE A 131 4.29 -10.32 -17.05
N GLY A 132 4.29 -9.42 -16.09
CA GLY A 132 5.34 -8.42 -15.93
C GLY A 132 4.85 -7.23 -15.13
N ASP A 133 5.75 -6.48 -14.52
CA ASP A 133 5.37 -5.28 -13.77
C ASP A 133 5.20 -4.07 -14.69
N GLY A 134 4.41 -3.10 -14.23
CA GLY A 134 4.21 -1.83 -14.90
C GLY A 134 5.44 -0.94 -14.84
N ILE A 135 5.54 -0.03 -15.80
CA ILE A 135 6.65 0.90 -15.93
C ILE A 135 6.45 2.06 -14.95
N ASP A 136 7.41 2.25 -14.04
CA ASP A 136 7.45 3.40 -13.14
C ASP A 136 7.47 4.73 -13.91
N GLY A 137 6.64 5.67 -13.46
CA GLY A 137 6.54 7.01 -14.00
C GLY A 137 5.94 7.08 -15.40
N PHE A 138 5.25 6.03 -15.84
CA PHE A 138 4.62 6.03 -17.16
C PHE A 138 3.54 7.13 -17.24
N ASP A 139 3.71 8.03 -18.20
CA ASP A 139 2.79 9.13 -18.51
C ASP A 139 2.32 9.11 -19.98
N GLY A 140 2.63 8.01 -20.67
CA GLY A 140 2.31 7.81 -22.07
C GLY A 140 0.83 7.48 -22.30
N VAL A 141 0.41 7.52 -23.57
CA VAL A 141 -0.93 7.05 -23.96
C VAL A 141 -0.79 5.67 -24.57
N ASN A 142 -1.67 4.74 -24.19
CA ASN A 142 -1.71 3.43 -24.82
C ASN A 142 -2.30 3.51 -26.23
N THR A 143 -1.45 3.35 -27.25
CA THR A 143 -1.84 3.40 -28.67
C THR A 143 -1.94 2.03 -29.32
N SER A 144 -1.93 0.94 -28.55
CA SER A 144 -2.08 -0.42 -29.08
C SER A 144 -3.49 -0.68 -29.62
N VAL A 145 -3.64 -1.78 -30.37
CA VAL A 145 -4.87 -2.11 -31.13
C VAL A 145 -6.14 -2.06 -30.26
N PHE A 146 -6.07 -2.63 -29.06
CA PHE A 146 -7.15 -2.64 -28.07
C PHE A 146 -6.88 -1.71 -26.89
N GLY A 147 -5.63 -1.40 -26.57
CA GLY A 147 -5.32 -0.49 -25.45
C GLY A 147 -5.82 0.94 -25.66
N GLN A 148 -5.93 1.39 -26.92
CA GLN A 148 -6.51 2.69 -27.25
C GLN A 148 -7.97 2.90 -26.80
N TRP A 149 -8.68 1.83 -26.42
CA TRP A 149 -10.03 1.92 -25.86
C TRP A 149 -10.05 2.29 -24.37
N GLY A 150 -8.89 2.35 -23.70
CA GLY A 150 -8.72 2.79 -22.32
C GLY A 150 -9.10 1.76 -21.24
N TRP A 151 -9.94 0.77 -21.54
CA TRP A 151 -10.32 -0.25 -20.54
C TRP A 151 -9.17 -1.23 -20.21
N PHE A 152 -8.21 -1.45 -21.10
CA PHE A 152 -7.12 -2.40 -20.83
C PHE A 152 -5.97 -1.80 -20.04
N GLY A 153 -6.03 -0.51 -19.68
CA GLY A 153 -4.95 0.17 -19.00
C GLY A 153 -3.82 0.58 -19.95
N ASP A 154 -2.66 0.87 -19.40
CA ASP A 154 -1.45 1.24 -20.15
C ASP A 154 -0.20 0.51 -19.65
N ALA A 155 0.98 0.95 -20.09
CA ALA A 155 2.24 0.28 -19.74
C ALA A 155 2.72 0.61 -18.32
N GLY A 156 2.11 1.59 -17.65
CA GLY A 156 2.28 1.83 -16.22
C GLY A 156 1.54 0.80 -15.36
N ASP A 157 0.55 0.12 -15.90
CA ASP A 157 -0.15 -0.97 -15.23
C ASP A 157 0.64 -2.29 -15.32
N GLY A 158 0.42 -3.19 -14.36
CA GLY A 158 1.07 -4.51 -14.34
C GLY A 158 0.67 -5.41 -15.52
N GLY A 159 1.07 -6.67 -15.51
CA GLY A 159 0.67 -7.62 -16.55
C GLY A 159 -0.80 -8.00 -16.41
N LEU A 160 -1.52 -8.21 -17.52
CA LEU A 160 -2.95 -8.57 -17.51
C LEU A 160 -3.28 -9.77 -16.61
N LEU A 161 -2.39 -10.77 -16.55
CA LEU A 161 -2.54 -11.93 -15.69
C LEU A 161 -1.79 -11.75 -14.37
N PHE A 162 -0.53 -11.34 -14.42
CA PHE A 162 0.30 -11.19 -13.23
C PHE A 162 1.25 -10.01 -13.35
N GLY A 163 1.31 -9.18 -12.32
CA GLY A 163 2.32 -8.13 -12.19
C GLY A 163 1.83 -6.96 -11.36
N ASN A 164 2.77 -6.26 -10.73
CA ASN A 164 2.48 -5.03 -10.00
C ASN A 164 2.28 -3.87 -10.96
N GLY A 165 1.49 -2.89 -10.57
CA GLY A 165 1.51 -1.59 -11.23
C GLY A 165 2.79 -0.82 -10.90
N GLY A 166 3.25 -0.01 -11.84
CA GLY A 166 4.40 0.88 -11.67
C GLY A 166 4.08 2.06 -10.75
N ALA A 167 5.11 2.59 -10.09
CA ALA A 167 4.98 3.79 -9.28
C ALA A 167 4.60 5.01 -10.15
N GLY A 168 3.72 5.86 -9.64
CA GLY A 168 3.34 7.10 -10.29
C GLY A 168 4.49 8.09 -10.38
N ALA A 169 4.55 8.86 -11.47
CA ALA A 169 5.59 9.87 -11.65
C ALA A 169 5.52 10.94 -10.55
N ALA A 170 6.66 11.35 -10.02
CA ALA A 170 6.69 12.53 -9.14
C ALA A 170 6.27 13.78 -9.93
N GLY A 171 5.35 14.56 -9.38
CA GLY A 171 4.94 15.84 -9.92
C GLY A 171 6.08 16.83 -9.76
N LEU A 172 6.88 17.03 -10.81
CA LEU A 172 7.96 18.03 -10.80
C LEU A 172 7.39 19.46 -10.77
N ASP A 173 6.32 19.71 -11.53
CA ASP A 173 5.64 21.01 -11.66
C ASP A 173 4.10 20.91 -11.52
N GLY A 174 3.59 19.80 -10.97
CA GLY A 174 2.15 19.54 -10.91
C GLY A 174 1.77 18.45 -9.91
N ALA A 175 0.56 17.91 -10.07
CA ALA A 175 0.12 16.77 -9.27
C ALA A 175 1.04 15.56 -9.46
N GLY A 176 1.15 14.74 -8.43
CA GLY A 176 1.76 13.42 -8.58
C GLY A 176 0.96 12.56 -9.56
N GLY A 177 1.66 11.78 -10.38
CA GLY A 177 1.02 10.79 -11.24
C GLY A 177 0.38 9.68 -10.42
N ALA A 178 -0.73 9.12 -10.88
CA ALA A 178 -1.31 7.94 -10.25
C ALA A 178 -0.34 6.75 -10.37
N GLY A 179 -0.33 5.88 -9.36
CA GLY A 179 0.29 4.57 -9.48
C GLY A 179 -0.52 3.68 -10.41
N GLY A 180 0.16 2.83 -11.17
CA GLY A 180 -0.50 1.90 -12.08
C GLY A 180 -1.31 0.84 -11.34
N ASP A 181 -2.36 0.34 -11.97
CA ASP A 181 -3.15 -0.77 -11.47
C ASP A 181 -2.44 -2.11 -11.75
N ALA A 182 -2.59 -3.08 -10.85
CA ALA A 182 -2.23 -4.46 -11.15
C ALA A 182 -3.26 -5.13 -12.07
N GLY A 183 -2.90 -6.27 -12.68
CA GLY A 183 -3.81 -7.06 -13.51
C GLY A 183 -4.71 -8.00 -12.72
N PHE A 184 -4.75 -9.28 -13.08
CA PHE A 184 -5.58 -10.25 -12.36
C PHE A 184 -4.99 -10.61 -10.97
N PHE A 185 -3.66 -10.70 -10.88
CA PHE A 185 -2.88 -10.84 -9.65
C PHE A 185 -1.80 -9.76 -9.60
N GLY A 186 -1.56 -9.16 -8.42
CA GLY A 186 -0.49 -8.17 -8.24
C GLY A 186 -0.83 -7.10 -7.23
N HIS A 187 0.13 -6.24 -6.94
CA HIS A 187 -0.07 -5.05 -6.11
C HIS A 187 -0.16 -3.80 -6.97
N GLY A 188 -1.01 -2.86 -6.57
CA GLY A 188 -1.07 -1.57 -7.23
C GLY A 188 0.19 -0.77 -6.95
N GLY A 189 0.56 0.07 -7.91
CA GLY A 189 1.69 0.98 -7.81
C GLY A 189 1.43 2.09 -6.80
N VAL A 190 2.48 2.58 -6.16
CA VAL A 190 2.38 3.75 -5.27
C VAL A 190 2.12 5.02 -6.09
N GLY A 191 1.29 5.92 -5.58
CA GLY A 191 1.07 7.23 -6.18
C GLY A 191 2.29 8.14 -6.07
N GLY A 192 2.49 8.98 -7.09
CA GLY A 192 3.59 9.93 -7.15
C GLY A 192 3.44 11.08 -6.15
N LEU A 193 4.55 11.67 -5.73
CA LEU A 193 4.54 12.85 -4.86
C LEU A 193 4.04 14.09 -5.63
N GLY A 194 3.27 14.97 -4.98
CA GLY A 194 2.89 16.26 -5.56
C GLY A 194 4.04 17.29 -5.52
N ALA A 195 4.11 18.17 -6.52
CA ALA A 195 4.93 19.38 -6.48
C ALA A 195 4.47 20.32 -5.35
N ALA A 196 5.23 21.40 -5.09
CA ALA A 196 4.85 22.39 -4.08
C ALA A 196 3.40 22.89 -4.25
N GLY A 197 2.57 22.72 -3.21
CA GLY A 197 1.15 23.05 -3.19
C GLY A 197 0.25 22.17 -4.08
N ALA A 198 0.81 21.17 -4.77
CA ALA A 198 0.07 20.26 -5.63
C ALA A 198 -0.27 18.95 -4.93
N THR A 199 -1.37 18.32 -5.36
CA THR A 199 -1.85 17.08 -4.77
C THR A 199 -0.91 15.91 -5.08
N GLY A 200 -0.82 14.95 -4.15
CA GLY A 200 -0.23 13.65 -4.42
C GLY A 200 -1.06 12.86 -5.45
N GLY A 201 -0.43 11.89 -6.10
CA GLY A 201 -1.13 10.96 -6.98
C GLY A 201 -1.81 9.85 -6.19
N ASP A 202 -2.93 9.35 -6.69
CA ASP A 202 -3.60 8.19 -6.10
C ASP A 202 -2.74 6.93 -6.27
N GLY A 203 -2.82 6.00 -5.32
CA GLY A 203 -2.25 4.66 -5.46
C GLY A 203 -3.10 3.80 -6.40
N GLY A 204 -2.46 2.94 -7.17
CA GLY A 204 -3.15 2.03 -8.09
C GLY A 204 -3.87 0.90 -7.36
N ALA A 205 -4.88 0.32 -8.00
CA ALA A 205 -5.58 -0.84 -7.50
C ALA A 205 -4.68 -2.10 -7.51
N GLY A 206 -4.80 -2.92 -6.48
CA GLY A 206 -4.27 -4.28 -6.48
C GLY A 206 -5.02 -5.17 -7.46
N GLY A 207 -4.46 -6.36 -7.72
CA GLY A 207 -4.95 -7.27 -8.75
C GLY A 207 -6.40 -7.67 -8.52
N TRP A 208 -7.17 -7.78 -9.60
CA TRP A 208 -8.62 -7.97 -9.56
C TRP A 208 -9.03 -9.13 -8.65
N PHE A 209 -8.33 -10.27 -8.68
CA PHE A 209 -8.65 -11.42 -7.83
C PHE A 209 -7.95 -11.35 -6.48
N LEU A 210 -6.63 -11.20 -6.50
CA LEU A 210 -5.80 -11.07 -5.30
C LEU A 210 -4.78 -9.95 -5.50
N GLY A 211 -4.66 -9.08 -4.50
CA GLY A 211 -3.72 -7.98 -4.59
C GLY A 211 -3.82 -6.98 -3.44
N ILE A 212 -2.76 -6.21 -3.25
CA ILE A 212 -2.73 -5.10 -2.28
C ILE A 212 -2.80 -3.81 -3.09
N GLY A 213 -3.65 -2.88 -2.66
CA GLY A 213 -3.70 -1.56 -3.29
C GLY A 213 -2.43 -0.75 -2.98
N GLY A 214 -2.01 0.06 -3.93
CA GLY A 214 -0.88 0.96 -3.79
C GLY A 214 -1.16 2.09 -2.80
N ALA A 215 -0.13 2.56 -2.10
CA ALA A 215 -0.27 3.74 -1.24
C ALA A 215 -0.48 5.00 -2.08
N GLY A 216 -1.27 5.94 -1.58
CA GLY A 216 -1.37 7.28 -2.16
C GLY A 216 -0.08 8.08 -1.95
N GLY A 217 0.25 8.94 -2.91
CA GLY A 217 1.38 9.86 -2.84
C GLY A 217 1.10 11.03 -1.89
N SER A 218 2.13 11.59 -1.26
CA SER A 218 1.93 12.78 -0.42
C SER A 218 1.71 14.04 -1.26
N GLY A 219 0.86 14.94 -0.80
CA GLY A 219 0.75 16.29 -1.33
C GLY A 219 2.00 17.11 -1.04
N GLY A 220 2.31 18.07 -1.90
CA GLY A 220 3.48 18.92 -1.72
C GLY A 220 3.20 20.10 -0.81
N ALA A 221 4.21 20.51 -0.03
CA ALA A 221 4.11 21.65 0.87
C ALA A 221 3.85 22.96 0.10
N GLY A 222 3.08 23.86 0.70
CA GLY A 222 2.77 25.17 0.14
C GLY A 222 3.99 26.11 0.16
N GLY A 223 4.14 26.92 -0.89
CA GLY A 223 5.04 28.08 -0.88
C GLY A 223 4.53 29.20 0.04
N LEU A 224 5.30 30.28 0.24
CA LEU A 224 4.91 31.38 1.15
C LEU A 224 3.45 31.85 0.95
N GLY A 225 2.65 31.72 2.00
CA GLY A 225 1.22 32.05 2.03
C GLY A 225 0.32 31.22 1.10
N ALA A 226 0.84 30.16 0.50
CA ALA A 226 0.09 29.22 -0.33
C ALA A 226 -0.28 27.97 0.48
N ASP A 227 -1.42 27.39 0.14
CA ASP A 227 -1.88 26.16 0.77
C ASP A 227 -0.98 24.97 0.38
N GLY A 228 -0.93 23.96 1.23
CA GLY A 228 -0.36 22.66 0.91
C GLY A 228 -1.30 21.85 0.03
N GLY A 229 -0.73 20.94 -0.76
CA GLY A 229 -1.51 20.03 -1.59
C GLY A 229 -2.10 18.87 -0.79
N ASP A 230 -3.24 18.34 -1.21
CA ASP A 230 -3.84 17.17 -0.59
C ASP A 230 -3.03 15.89 -0.88
N GLY A 231 -3.08 14.91 0.03
CA GLY A 231 -2.55 13.57 -0.22
C GLY A 231 -3.43 12.80 -1.20
N GLY A 232 -2.82 11.93 -2.00
CA GLY A 232 -3.53 11.03 -2.90
C GLY A 232 -4.21 9.89 -2.12
N ASN A 233 -5.30 9.36 -2.66
CA ASN A 233 -5.99 8.23 -2.05
C ASN A 233 -5.17 6.94 -2.20
N GLY A 234 -5.33 6.01 -1.27
CA GLY A 234 -4.81 4.65 -1.41
C GLY A 234 -5.65 3.84 -2.38
N GLY A 235 -5.01 2.95 -3.14
CA GLY A 235 -5.68 2.06 -4.09
C GLY A 235 -6.46 0.94 -3.40
N ALA A 236 -7.48 0.41 -4.06
CA ALA A 236 -8.23 -0.73 -3.55
C ALA A 236 -7.39 -2.03 -3.60
N GLY A 237 -7.58 -2.94 -2.64
CA GLY A 237 -7.06 -4.30 -2.70
C GLY A 237 -7.89 -5.19 -3.66
N GLY A 238 -7.41 -6.41 -3.89
CA GLY A 238 -8.07 -7.37 -4.78
C GLY A 238 -9.42 -7.87 -4.28
N TRP A 239 -10.30 -8.28 -5.19
CA TRP A 239 -11.71 -8.58 -4.88
C TRP A 239 -11.89 -9.72 -3.88
N LEU A 240 -11.16 -10.83 -3.99
CA LEU A 240 -11.32 -11.97 -3.07
C LEU A 240 -10.55 -11.72 -1.76
N MET A 241 -9.25 -11.46 -1.87
CA MET A 241 -8.39 -11.11 -0.75
C MET A 241 -7.44 -10.00 -1.18
N GLY A 242 -7.23 -9.03 -0.28
CA GLY A 242 -6.38 -7.90 -0.56
C GLY A 242 -6.49 -6.82 0.48
N THR A 243 -5.38 -6.19 0.85
CA THR A 243 -5.43 -5.00 1.71
C THR A 243 -5.55 -3.76 0.84
N GLY A 244 -6.35 -2.80 1.27
CA GLY A 244 -6.35 -1.47 0.65
C GLY A 244 -5.06 -0.73 0.96
N GLY A 245 -4.62 0.11 0.02
CA GLY A 245 -3.47 0.97 0.18
C GLY A 245 -3.75 2.09 1.19
N VAL A 246 -2.70 2.54 1.89
CA VAL A 246 -2.83 3.70 2.79
C VAL A 246 -2.99 4.99 1.99
N GLY A 247 -3.76 5.93 2.51
CA GLY A 247 -3.85 7.27 1.94
C GLY A 247 -2.56 8.07 2.14
N GLY A 248 -2.26 8.96 1.20
CA GLY A 248 -1.10 9.84 1.23
C GLY A 248 -1.26 10.97 2.25
N ALA A 249 -0.16 11.45 2.81
CA ALA A 249 -0.20 12.62 3.69
C ALA A 249 -0.50 13.91 2.91
N GLY A 250 -1.27 14.82 3.48
CA GLY A 250 -1.40 16.19 3.00
C GLY A 250 -0.12 16.99 3.23
N GLY A 251 0.18 17.92 2.34
CA GLY A 251 1.30 18.84 2.46
C GLY A 251 1.00 19.95 3.47
N ASP A 252 2.03 20.41 4.19
CA ASP A 252 1.88 21.56 5.09
C ASP A 252 1.61 22.86 4.31
N GLY A 253 0.84 23.76 4.91
CA GLY A 253 0.65 25.10 4.37
C GLY A 253 1.93 25.92 4.46
N GLY A 254 2.12 26.84 3.53
CA GLY A 254 3.29 27.70 3.53
C GLY A 254 3.22 28.77 4.61
N ALA A 255 4.38 29.09 5.19
CA ALA A 255 4.49 30.12 6.20
C ALA A 255 3.94 31.49 5.71
N GLY A 256 3.29 32.21 6.61
CA GLY A 256 2.86 33.59 6.37
C GLY A 256 4.03 34.59 6.40
N GLY A 257 3.75 35.83 6.01
CA GLY A 257 4.68 36.95 6.00
C GLY A 257 4.03 38.25 6.48
N VAL A 258 4.75 39.37 6.39
CA VAL A 258 4.14 40.69 6.64
C VAL A 258 3.07 40.93 5.59
N ASP A 259 1.83 41.14 6.04
CA ASP A 259 0.63 41.27 5.21
C ASP A 259 0.28 40.04 4.34
N VAL A 260 0.85 38.87 4.65
CA VAL A 260 0.55 37.59 3.97
C VAL A 260 0.17 36.56 5.03
N ALA A 261 -1.06 36.05 4.97
CA ALA A 261 -1.50 34.96 5.86
C ALA A 261 -0.70 33.68 5.58
N ALA A 262 -0.59 32.80 6.58
CA ALA A 262 -0.11 31.45 6.32
C ALA A 262 -1.13 30.69 5.45
N GLY A 263 -0.64 29.81 4.60
CA GLY A 263 -1.49 28.85 3.90
C GLY A 263 -1.99 27.77 4.87
N ASN A 264 -3.10 27.15 4.52
CA ASN A 264 -3.61 25.98 5.21
C ASN A 264 -2.87 24.72 4.71
N GLY A 265 -2.72 23.71 5.56
CA GLY A 265 -2.30 22.38 5.13
C GLY A 265 -3.35 21.69 4.26
N GLY A 266 -2.88 20.86 3.35
CA GLY A 266 -3.72 19.98 2.54
C GLY A 266 -4.34 18.86 3.37
N ALA A 267 -5.47 18.34 2.91
CA ALA A 267 -6.08 17.15 3.48
C ALA A 267 -5.20 15.92 3.26
N GLY A 268 -5.29 14.93 4.15
CA GLY A 268 -4.74 13.61 3.87
C GLY A 268 -5.67 12.82 2.94
N GLY A 269 -5.10 11.93 2.14
CA GLY A 269 -5.88 11.06 1.25
C GLY A 269 -6.60 9.96 2.00
N ASP A 270 -7.70 9.47 1.45
CA ASP A 270 -8.43 8.35 2.03
C ASP A 270 -7.68 7.03 1.81
N GLY A 271 -7.84 6.08 2.72
CA GLY A 271 -7.33 4.73 2.53
C GLY A 271 -8.19 3.93 1.55
N GLY A 272 -7.57 3.02 0.80
CA GLY A 272 -8.26 2.17 -0.16
C GLY A 272 -9.09 1.06 0.50
N ALA A 273 -10.12 0.58 -0.18
CA ALA A 273 -10.91 -0.55 0.31
C ALA A 273 -10.11 -1.86 0.27
N GLY A 274 -10.31 -2.74 1.24
CA GLY A 274 -9.83 -4.12 1.21
C GLY A 274 -10.73 -5.05 0.37
N GLY A 275 -10.23 -6.25 0.10
CA GLY A 275 -10.97 -7.34 -0.56
C GLY A 275 -12.14 -7.90 0.25
N LEU A 276 -13.12 -8.45 -0.45
CA LEU A 276 -14.44 -8.83 0.08
C LEU A 276 -14.39 -9.88 1.20
N LEU A 277 -13.49 -10.86 1.14
CA LEU A 277 -13.47 -11.97 2.12
C LEU A 277 -12.52 -11.67 3.30
N LEU A 278 -11.24 -11.45 3.01
CA LEU A 278 -10.15 -11.32 4.00
C LEU A 278 -9.32 -10.05 3.80
N GLY A 279 -9.95 -8.95 3.41
CA GLY A 279 -9.25 -7.71 3.09
C GLY A 279 -9.34 -6.64 4.17
N ARG A 280 -8.20 -6.19 4.68
CA ARG A 280 -8.16 -5.01 5.55
C ARG A 280 -8.25 -3.73 4.71
N GLY A 281 -9.07 -2.78 5.11
CA GLY A 281 -9.03 -1.43 4.53
C GLY A 281 -7.73 -0.69 4.85
N GLY A 282 -7.28 0.15 3.92
CA GLY A 282 -6.12 1.01 4.12
C GLY A 282 -6.40 2.09 5.14
N ASP A 283 -5.41 2.46 5.95
CA ASP A 283 -5.55 3.60 6.87
C ASP A 283 -5.53 4.91 6.06
N GLY A 284 -6.26 5.93 6.52
CA GLY A 284 -6.26 7.26 5.91
C GLY A 284 -4.95 8.01 6.17
N GLY A 285 -4.61 8.91 5.26
CA GLY A 285 -3.43 9.77 5.35
C GLY A 285 -3.62 10.92 6.34
N ILE A 286 -2.55 11.33 7.02
CA ILE A 286 -2.59 12.52 7.88
C ILE A 286 -2.74 13.79 7.05
N GLY A 287 -3.50 14.77 7.52
CA GLY A 287 -3.52 16.11 6.93
C GLY A 287 -2.25 16.90 7.27
N GLY A 288 -1.90 17.89 6.45
CA GLY A 288 -0.89 18.89 6.78
C GLY A 288 -1.34 19.83 7.90
N GLU A 289 -0.50 20.78 8.33
CA GLU A 289 -0.87 21.71 9.40
C GLU A 289 -2.19 22.46 9.14
N GLY A 290 -3.24 22.15 9.90
CA GLY A 290 -4.59 22.72 9.72
C GLY A 290 -5.47 22.00 8.69
N GLY A 291 -4.91 21.02 7.97
CA GLY A 291 -5.63 20.11 7.08
C GLY A 291 -6.32 18.99 7.84
N VAL A 292 -7.40 18.46 7.24
CA VAL A 292 -8.13 17.30 7.78
C VAL A 292 -7.40 16.01 7.42
N GLY A 293 -7.43 15.00 8.30
CA GLY A 293 -6.95 13.66 7.94
C GLY A 293 -7.95 12.92 7.06
N GLY A 294 -7.46 11.97 6.27
CA GLY A 294 -8.28 11.11 5.41
C GLY A 294 -9.03 10.03 6.19
N PHE A 295 -10.08 9.51 5.58
CA PHE A 295 -10.85 8.38 6.09
C PHE A 295 -10.10 7.06 5.88
N GLY A 296 -10.40 6.08 6.75
CA GLY A 296 -9.95 4.72 6.53
C GLY A 296 -10.79 4.04 5.45
N GLY A 297 -10.19 3.16 4.66
CA GLY A 297 -10.90 2.37 3.68
C GLY A 297 -11.76 1.27 4.32
N ALA A 298 -12.80 0.85 3.61
CA ALA A 298 -13.64 -0.26 4.06
C ALA A 298 -12.87 -1.58 4.13
N GLY A 299 -13.15 -2.40 5.14
CA GLY A 299 -12.68 -3.80 5.19
C GLY A 299 -13.66 -4.77 4.52
N GLY A 300 -13.19 -5.99 4.27
CA GLY A 300 -14.01 -7.12 3.86
C GLY A 300 -14.78 -7.77 5.01
N TRP A 301 -15.55 -8.82 4.71
CA TRP A 301 -16.41 -9.51 5.67
C TRP A 301 -15.68 -10.02 6.93
N LEU A 302 -14.43 -10.48 6.78
CA LEU A 302 -13.55 -10.88 7.88
C LEU A 302 -12.36 -9.93 8.06
N GLY A 303 -12.32 -8.83 7.33
CA GLY A 303 -11.23 -7.87 7.34
C GLY A 303 -11.58 -6.61 8.12
N ALA A 304 -10.63 -6.09 8.90
CA ALA A 304 -10.85 -4.83 9.61
C ALA A 304 -10.88 -3.64 8.63
N ALA A 305 -11.67 -2.61 8.94
CA ALA A 305 -11.56 -1.34 8.24
C ALA A 305 -10.23 -0.62 8.57
N GLY A 306 -9.89 0.33 7.72
CA GLY A 306 -8.79 1.26 7.93
C GLY A 306 -9.07 2.20 9.11
N ILE A 307 -8.01 2.65 9.77
CA ILE A 307 -8.09 3.75 10.73
C ILE A 307 -8.11 5.06 9.93
N SER A 308 -9.13 5.88 10.15
CA SER A 308 -9.12 7.27 9.71
C SER A 308 -8.06 8.07 10.47
N ALA A 309 -7.37 8.96 9.75
CA ALA A 309 -6.52 9.99 10.33
C ALA A 309 -7.30 11.24 10.76
N ALA A 310 -8.59 11.33 10.42
CA ALA A 310 -9.49 12.30 11.03
C ALA A 310 -9.73 11.93 12.51
N PRO A 311 -9.76 12.91 13.43
CA PRO A 311 -9.92 12.64 14.85
C PRO A 311 -11.28 12.01 15.16
N TYR A 312 -11.32 11.02 16.04
CA TYR A 312 -12.56 10.41 16.56
C TYR A 312 -13.13 11.17 17.76
N VAL A 313 -12.30 11.92 18.49
CA VAL A 313 -12.69 12.67 19.69
C VAL A 313 -12.62 14.17 19.40
N ALA A 314 -13.77 14.84 19.43
CA ALA A 314 -13.87 16.28 19.24
C ALA A 314 -13.34 17.04 20.45
N ASN A 315 -13.80 16.65 21.65
CA ASN A 315 -13.50 17.33 22.90
C ASN A 315 -13.57 16.37 24.10
N THR A 316 -12.93 16.76 25.19
CA THR A 316 -13.02 16.08 26.49
C THR A 316 -13.16 17.10 27.62
N GLN A 317 -13.97 16.81 28.62
CA GLN A 317 -14.18 17.71 29.75
C GLN A 317 -14.29 16.95 31.07
N TRP A 318 -13.41 17.28 32.03
CA TRP A 318 -13.58 16.87 33.42
C TRP A 318 -14.67 17.67 34.10
N VAL A 319 -15.58 16.98 34.77
CA VAL A 319 -16.63 17.57 35.61
C VAL A 319 -16.67 16.87 36.97
N SER A 320 -17.17 17.58 37.98
CA SER A 320 -17.53 16.96 39.26
C SER A 320 -19.02 16.63 39.23
N TYR A 321 -19.36 15.38 39.49
CA TYR A 321 -20.73 14.89 39.57
C TYR A 321 -20.90 14.10 40.86
N GLN A 322 -21.80 14.56 41.72
CA GLN A 322 -21.96 14.06 43.11
C GLN A 322 -20.62 14.08 43.87
N ASP A 323 -20.21 12.95 44.45
CA ASP A 323 -18.98 12.80 45.23
C ASP A 323 -17.77 12.35 44.38
N GLY A 324 -17.91 12.32 43.05
CA GLY A 324 -16.90 11.80 42.12
C GLY A 324 -16.57 12.74 40.95
N THR A 325 -15.50 12.39 40.22
CA THR A 325 -15.14 13.03 38.95
C THR A 325 -15.68 12.20 37.78
N SER A 326 -16.08 12.88 36.70
CA SER A 326 -16.44 12.26 35.43
C SER A 326 -15.69 12.95 34.30
N LEU A 327 -15.14 12.15 33.38
CA LEU A 327 -14.59 12.62 32.12
C LEU A 327 -15.65 12.43 31.04
N ARG A 328 -16.18 13.55 30.54
CA ARG A 328 -17.09 13.57 29.40
C ARG A 328 -16.28 13.55 28.12
N VAL A 329 -16.49 12.55 27.26
CA VAL A 329 -15.87 12.43 25.95
C VAL A 329 -16.92 12.76 24.88
N TYR A 330 -16.60 13.72 24.01
CA TYR A 330 -17.46 14.16 22.91
C TYR A 330 -16.91 13.61 21.60
N PRO A 331 -17.56 12.62 20.96
CA PRO A 331 -17.09 12.08 19.69
C PRO A 331 -17.34 13.05 18.53
N THR A 332 -16.47 13.01 17.51
CA THR A 332 -16.70 13.66 16.20
C THR A 332 -17.78 12.92 15.41
N GLU A 333 -18.21 13.46 14.28
CA GLU A 333 -19.10 12.74 13.36
C GLU A 333 -18.44 11.45 12.85
N THR A 334 -17.15 11.48 12.51
CA THR A 334 -16.35 10.29 12.17
C THR A 334 -16.35 9.27 13.31
N GLY A 335 -16.10 9.72 14.55
CA GLY A 335 -16.17 8.85 15.74
C GLY A 335 -17.54 8.21 15.94
N ARG A 336 -18.63 8.93 15.66
CA ARG A 336 -19.99 8.39 15.77
C ARG A 336 -20.32 7.39 14.67
N THR A 337 -19.95 7.69 13.43
CA THR A 337 -20.17 6.77 12.30
C THR A 337 -19.45 5.45 12.54
N GLU A 338 -18.17 5.48 12.93
CA GLU A 338 -17.40 4.26 13.19
C GLU A 338 -17.88 3.50 14.44
N ALA A 339 -18.28 4.21 15.51
CA ALA A 339 -18.89 3.59 16.69
C ALA A 339 -20.26 2.95 16.39
N GLY A 340 -20.95 3.42 15.35
CA GLY A 340 -22.22 2.88 14.87
C GLY A 340 -22.10 1.61 14.04
N GLU A 341 -20.89 1.19 13.68
CA GLU A 341 -20.63 0.00 12.86
C GLU A 341 -20.10 -1.17 13.71
N PRO A 342 -20.53 -2.42 13.45
CA PRO A 342 -20.00 -3.58 14.14
C PRO A 342 -18.54 -3.85 13.74
N GLY A 343 -17.72 -4.30 14.69
CA GLY A 343 -16.34 -4.73 14.42
C GLY A 343 -15.29 -3.62 14.41
N THR A 344 -15.62 -2.40 14.83
CA THR A 344 -14.71 -1.22 14.83
C THR A 344 -13.89 -1.06 16.11
N LEU A 345 -13.62 -2.17 16.82
CA LEU A 345 -12.84 -2.14 18.07
C LEU A 345 -11.45 -1.53 17.90
N ARG A 346 -10.82 -1.75 16.74
CA ARG A 346 -9.51 -1.19 16.41
C ARG A 346 -9.56 0.35 16.36
N GLN A 347 -10.61 0.91 15.77
CA GLN A 347 -10.88 2.35 15.76
C GLN A 347 -11.20 2.85 17.17
N GLY A 348 -11.93 2.07 17.97
CA GLY A 348 -12.17 2.37 19.38
C GLY A 348 -10.88 2.47 20.21
N GLU A 349 -9.90 1.58 19.99
CA GLU A 349 -8.58 1.70 20.63
C GLU A 349 -7.83 2.96 20.18
N HIS A 350 -7.93 3.31 18.91
CA HIS A 350 -7.33 4.55 18.39
C HIS A 350 -7.98 5.78 19.02
N ALA A 351 -9.32 5.81 19.10
CA ALA A 351 -10.07 6.87 19.75
C ALA A 351 -9.73 6.97 21.25
N TRP A 352 -9.53 5.85 21.94
CA TRP A 352 -9.05 5.85 23.33
C TRP A 352 -7.67 6.51 23.45
N SER A 353 -6.77 6.25 22.51
CA SER A 353 -5.45 6.90 22.49
C SER A 353 -5.54 8.43 22.35
N GLU A 354 -6.55 8.95 21.62
CA GLU A 354 -6.82 10.39 21.55
C GLU A 354 -7.29 10.95 22.89
N VAL A 355 -8.13 10.21 23.63
CA VAL A 355 -8.59 10.61 24.98
C VAL A 355 -7.40 10.72 25.93
N VAL A 356 -6.54 9.70 25.97
CA VAL A 356 -5.35 9.66 26.84
C VAL A 356 -4.33 10.73 26.45
N LYS A 357 -4.15 10.99 25.14
CA LYS A 357 -3.28 12.07 24.64
C LYS A 357 -3.74 13.45 25.15
N ARG A 358 -5.05 13.68 25.26
CA ARG A 358 -5.64 14.92 25.79
C ARG A 358 -5.67 14.96 27.33
N ASN A 359 -5.88 13.81 27.97
CA ASN A 359 -6.02 13.66 29.41
C ASN A 359 -5.19 12.46 29.91
N PRO A 360 -3.88 12.63 30.13
CA PRO A 360 -3.03 11.52 30.56
C PRO A 360 -3.51 10.85 31.85
N ASP A 361 -4.10 11.63 32.75
CA ASP A 361 -4.63 11.17 34.04
C ASP A 361 -5.90 10.30 33.91
N ALA A 362 -6.48 10.18 32.70
CA ALA A 362 -7.64 9.33 32.44
C ALA A 362 -7.27 7.84 32.32
N ASP A 363 -5.99 7.50 32.12
CA ASP A 363 -5.49 6.12 31.96
C ASP A 363 -5.41 5.39 33.31
N THR A 364 -6.57 5.26 33.95
CA THR A 364 -6.75 4.53 35.21
C THR A 364 -7.55 3.24 34.98
N PRO A 365 -7.40 2.22 35.85
CA PRO A 365 -8.09 0.94 35.69
C PRO A 365 -9.61 1.11 35.51
N GLY A 366 -10.18 0.51 34.46
CA GLY A 366 -11.61 0.53 34.17
C GLY A 366 -12.08 1.66 33.25
N MET A 367 -11.31 2.74 33.07
CA MET A 367 -11.72 3.87 32.21
C MET A 367 -11.72 3.50 30.73
N ARG A 368 -10.68 2.77 30.29
CA ARG A 368 -10.58 2.25 28.92
C ARG A 368 -11.72 1.30 28.61
N GLU A 369 -12.05 0.40 29.53
CA GLU A 369 -13.13 -0.57 29.35
C GLU A 369 -14.52 0.09 29.31
N GLN A 370 -14.74 1.15 30.12
CA GLN A 370 -15.93 2.00 30.01
C GLN A 370 -16.00 2.65 28.63
N PHE A 371 -14.91 3.26 28.15
CA PHE A 371 -14.85 3.91 26.86
C PHE A 371 -15.15 2.95 25.70
N LEU A 372 -14.49 1.79 25.67
CA LEU A 372 -14.69 0.79 24.62
C LEU A 372 -16.10 0.18 24.66
N CYS A 373 -16.74 0.13 25.83
CA CYS A 373 -18.15 -0.23 25.94
C CYS A 373 -19.05 0.85 25.33
N HIS A 374 -18.82 2.13 25.63
CA HIS A 374 -19.57 3.22 24.99
C HIS A 374 -19.36 3.23 23.47
N TRP A 375 -18.13 3.07 23.01
CA TRP A 375 -17.80 2.95 21.58
C TRP A 375 -18.64 1.86 20.90
N GLN A 376 -18.71 0.65 21.48
CA GLN A 376 -19.38 -0.48 20.85
C GLN A 376 -20.91 -0.44 20.94
N PHE A 377 -21.47 0.25 21.94
CA PHE A 377 -22.89 0.06 22.28
C PHE A 377 -23.69 1.36 22.41
N ALA A 378 -23.06 2.51 22.65
CA ALA A 378 -23.79 3.75 22.88
C ALA A 378 -24.65 4.12 21.66
N GLU A 379 -24.08 4.05 20.45
CA GLU A 379 -24.80 4.42 19.22
C GLU A 379 -25.87 3.37 18.80
N PHE A 380 -25.81 2.15 19.32
CA PHE A 380 -26.86 1.13 19.09
C PHE A 380 -27.99 1.20 20.11
N ILE A 381 -27.67 1.43 21.37
CA ILE A 381 -28.63 1.35 22.49
C ILE A 381 -29.32 2.70 22.72
N GLN A 382 -28.57 3.80 22.63
CA GLN A 382 -29.05 5.17 22.83
C GLN A 382 -28.34 6.11 21.84
N PRO A 383 -28.73 6.08 20.55
CA PRO A 383 -28.08 6.87 19.51
C PRO A 383 -28.06 8.37 19.84
N GLY A 384 -26.96 9.04 19.52
CA GLY A 384 -26.85 10.49 19.67
C GLY A 384 -26.64 11.00 21.10
N LYS A 385 -26.13 10.15 22.02
CA LYS A 385 -25.64 10.63 23.33
C LYS A 385 -24.69 11.80 23.14
N THR A 386 -24.94 12.89 23.87
CA THR A 386 -24.13 14.11 23.74
C THR A 386 -22.67 13.85 24.15
N SER A 387 -22.45 13.11 25.22
CA SER A 387 -21.13 12.65 25.66
C SER A 387 -21.15 11.19 26.14
N TRP A 388 -19.98 10.56 26.08
CA TRP A 388 -19.69 9.29 26.75
C TRP A 388 -18.91 9.59 28.02
N ASN A 389 -19.49 9.21 29.15
CA ASN A 389 -18.99 9.60 30.46
C ASN A 389 -18.22 8.47 31.10
N LEU A 390 -17.01 8.78 31.54
CA LEU A 390 -16.07 7.82 32.11
C LEU A 390 -15.72 8.25 33.54
N GLU A 391 -15.87 7.35 34.50
CA GLU A 391 -15.65 7.66 35.92
C GLU A 391 -14.57 6.77 36.54
N PRO A 392 -13.48 7.34 37.09
CA PRO A 392 -12.37 6.58 37.65
C PRO A 392 -12.71 5.90 38.99
N TRP A 393 -13.79 6.31 39.64
CA TRP A 393 -14.26 5.73 40.91
C TRP A 393 -15.16 4.50 40.73
N ARG A 394 -15.53 4.15 39.48
CA ARG A 394 -16.35 2.97 39.20
C ARG A 394 -15.54 1.68 39.38
N PRO A 395 -16.17 0.58 39.83
CA PRO A 395 -15.47 -0.68 40.01
C PRO A 395 -14.99 -1.25 38.67
N VAL A 396 -13.78 -1.82 38.68
CA VAL A 396 -13.28 -2.62 37.56
C VAL A 396 -14.04 -3.94 37.53
N VAL A 397 -14.80 -4.17 36.47
CA VAL A 397 -15.64 -5.36 36.29
C VAL A 397 -15.40 -6.00 34.92
N SER A 398 -15.91 -7.20 34.71
CA SER A 398 -15.84 -7.87 33.41
C SER A 398 -16.57 -7.09 32.31
N THR A 399 -16.20 -7.26 31.04
CA THR A 399 -16.90 -6.66 29.90
C THR A 399 -18.40 -6.97 29.89
N LEU A 400 -18.77 -8.20 30.27
CA LEU A 400 -20.18 -8.60 30.38
C LEU A 400 -20.91 -7.80 31.46
N SER A 401 -20.24 -7.55 32.59
CA SER A 401 -20.78 -6.73 33.67
C SER A 401 -20.89 -5.25 33.27
N LEU A 402 -19.94 -4.71 32.49
CA LEU A 402 -20.03 -3.36 31.93
C LEU A 402 -21.29 -3.24 31.06
N LEU A 403 -21.47 -4.14 30.10
CA LEU A 403 -22.63 -4.14 29.20
C LEU A 403 -23.95 -4.26 29.97
N ALA A 404 -24.03 -5.17 30.95
CA ALA A 404 -25.22 -5.36 31.77
C ALA A 404 -25.60 -4.11 32.61
N ASN A 405 -24.67 -3.17 32.79
CA ASN A 405 -24.86 -1.93 33.54
C ASN A 405 -24.71 -0.68 32.66
N GLY A 406 -25.02 -0.76 31.37
CA GLY A 406 -25.05 0.42 30.49
C GLY A 406 -23.68 1.09 30.29
N CYS A 407 -22.60 0.30 30.37
CA CYS A 407 -21.20 0.72 30.29
C CYS A 407 -20.66 1.50 31.49
N ASN A 408 -21.50 1.86 32.47
CA ASN A 408 -21.13 2.66 33.64
C ASN A 408 -21.57 1.97 34.96
N PRO A 409 -20.85 0.95 35.44
CA PRO A 409 -21.26 0.12 36.57
C PRO A 409 -21.14 0.85 37.93
N GLY A 410 -21.87 0.36 38.93
CA GLY A 410 -21.60 0.67 40.34
C GLY A 410 -22.10 2.00 40.89
N GLY A 411 -22.97 2.73 40.18
CA GLY A 411 -23.55 3.97 40.69
C GLY A 411 -24.52 4.65 39.72
N ALA A 412 -25.20 5.70 40.18
CA ALA A 412 -26.09 6.49 39.33
C ALA A 412 -25.32 7.11 38.15
N GLU A 413 -25.95 7.13 36.98
CA GLU A 413 -25.40 7.84 35.82
C GLU A 413 -25.57 9.35 35.98
N GLU A 414 -24.64 10.12 35.40
CA GLU A 414 -24.85 11.54 35.19
C GLU A 414 -25.96 11.72 34.14
N PRO A 415 -27.04 12.48 34.44
CA PRO A 415 -28.16 12.65 33.51
C PRO A 415 -27.79 13.56 32.33
N PHE A 416 -28.28 13.22 31.14
CA PHE A 416 -28.22 14.03 29.92
C PHE A 416 -29.54 13.98 29.15
#